data_AF-A0A1Z3U672-F1
#
_entry.id   AF-A0A1Z3U672-F1
#
_cell.length_a   1.000
_cell.length_b   1.000
_cell.length_c   1.000
_cell.angle_alpha   90.00
_cell.angle_beta   90.00
_cell.angle_gamma   90.00
#
_symmetry.space_group_name_H-M   'P 1'
#
loop_
_entity.id
_entity.type
_entity.pdbx_description
1 polymer ?
#
loop_
_entity_poly.entity_id
_entity_poly.type
_entity_poly.pdbx_seq_one_letter_code
_entity_poly.pdbx_strand_id
1 'polypeptide(L)' 'MVIDTLSAPELSIRESYLCMAHFLETYWDRGGRRSDDLAGLLGGLPLSPDGVSADPAMMGDWLDAVAAVTGKGPSKL' A
#
# COMPACT_ATOMS: atom_id res chain seq x y z
N MET A 1 6.22 12.68 -17.66
CA MET A 1 7.19 12.67 -16.54
C MET A 1 7.91 11.34 -16.63
N VAL A 2 9.20 11.37 -16.95
CA VAL A 2 10.00 10.16 -17.24
C VAL A 2 10.45 9.59 -15.91
N ILE A 3 9.68 8.64 -15.37
CA ILE A 3 10.03 7.96 -14.11
C ILE A 3 11.17 6.94 -14.29
N ASP A 4 11.49 6.58 -15.55
CA ASP A 4 12.53 5.59 -15.89
C ASP A 4 13.97 6.01 -15.51
N THR A 5 14.19 7.29 -15.16
CA THR A 5 15.52 7.82 -14.78
C THR A 5 15.72 8.04 -13.28
N LEU A 6 14.70 7.81 -12.45
CA LEU A 6 14.85 7.86 -11.01
C LEU A 6 15.08 6.43 -10.51
N SER A 7 16.29 6.11 -10.06
CA SER A 7 16.48 4.95 -9.18
C SER A 7 15.69 5.23 -7.91
N ALA A 8 14.46 4.72 -7.86
CA ALA A 8 13.70 4.67 -6.63
C ALA A 8 14.49 3.83 -5.61
N PRO A 9 14.43 4.17 -4.32
CA PRO A 9 15.02 3.31 -3.29
C PRO A 9 14.41 1.90 -3.40
N GLU A 10 15.24 0.86 -3.20
CA GLU A 10 14.72 -0.48 -2.99
C GLU A 10 13.94 -0.48 -1.66
N LEU A 11 12.63 -0.68 -1.76
CA LEU A 11 11.74 -0.75 -0.61
C LEU A 11 11.55 -2.21 -0.21
N SER A 12 11.56 -2.49 1.08
CA SER A 12 11.00 -3.74 1.60
C SER A 12 9.52 -3.85 1.26
N ILE A 13 8.97 -5.07 1.31
CA ILE A 13 7.52 -5.31 1.14
C ILE A 13 6.70 -4.42 2.10
N ARG A 14 7.19 -4.25 3.34
CA ARG A 14 6.54 -3.41 4.34
C ARG A 14 6.63 -1.92 3.98
N GLU A 15 7.79 -1.42 3.56
CA GLU A 15 7.94 -0.01 3.18
C GLU A 15 7.14 0.34 1.93
N SER A 16 7.09 -0.55 0.94
CA SER A 16 6.26 -0.36 -0.25
C SER A 16 4.78 -0.34 0.08
N TYR A 17 4.33 -1.18 1.02
CA TYR A 17 2.97 -1.17 1.53
C TYR A 17 2.62 0.16 2.23
N LEU A 18 3.50 0.64 3.11
CA LEU A 18 3.33 1.93 3.79
C LEU A 18 3.34 3.11 2.79
N CYS A 19 4.17 3.04 1.76
CA CYS A 19 4.21 4.02 0.68
C CYS A 19 2.86 4.09 -0.04
N MET A 20 2.26 2.93 -0.37
CA MET A 20 0.92 2.84 -0.96
C MET A 20 -0.14 3.45 -0.03
N ALA A 21 -0.14 3.08 1.25
CA ALA A 21 -1.12 3.60 2.20
C ALA A 21 -1.03 5.14 2.33
N HIS A 22 0.18 5.68 2.46
CA HIS A 22 0.41 7.11 2.57
C HIS A 22 0.03 7.87 1.28
N PHE A 23 0.27 7.27 0.11
CA PHE A 23 -0.17 7.84 -1.15
C PHE A 23 -1.70 7.95 -1.24
N LEU A 24 -2.42 6.89 -0.86
CA LEU A 24 -3.89 6.88 -0.85
C LEU A 24 -4.48 7.88 0.15
N GLU A 25 -3.91 7.96 1.36
CA GLU A 25 -4.30 8.95 2.38
C GLU A 25 -4.14 10.37 1.85
N THR A 26 -2.97 10.67 1.26
CA THR A 26 -2.70 11.96 0.64
C THR A 26 -3.69 12.29 -0.47
N TYR A 27 -4.06 11.30 -1.30
CA TYR A 27 -5.04 11.48 -2.35
C TYR A 27 -6.46 11.74 -1.80
N TRP A 28 -6.87 10.98 -0.79
CA TRP A 28 -8.15 11.15 -0.10
C TRP A 28 -8.26 12.54 0.55
N ASP A 29 -7.19 13.01 1.19
CA ASP A 29 -7.09 14.36 1.76
C ASP A 29 -7.24 15.45 0.71
N ARG A 30 -6.56 15.32 -0.45
CA ARG A 30 -6.72 16.25 -1.58
C ARG A 30 -8.15 16.30 -2.11
N GLY A 31 -8.88 15.19 -2.04
CA GLY A 31 -10.29 15.11 -2.39
C GLY A 31 -11.24 15.74 -1.36
N GLY A 32 -10.72 16.19 -0.22
CA GLY A 32 -11.50 16.71 0.91
C GLY A 32 -12.16 15.61 1.72
N ARG A 33 -11.61 14.37 1.71
CA ARG A 33 -12.11 13.22 2.49
C ARG A 33 -13.56 12.83 2.21
N ARG A 34 -14.02 13.02 0.97
CA ARG A 34 -15.43 12.81 0.57
C ARG A 34 -15.73 11.43 0.00
N SER A 35 -14.72 10.58 -0.19
CA SER A 35 -14.92 9.23 -0.70
C SER A 35 -15.05 8.27 0.48
N ASP A 36 -16.24 7.70 0.63
CA ASP A 36 -16.54 6.70 1.66
C ASP A 36 -15.80 5.38 1.37
N ASP A 37 -15.64 5.01 0.09
CA ASP A 37 -14.86 3.84 -0.31
C ASP A 37 -13.39 3.96 0.11
N LEU A 38 -12.78 5.13 -0.10
CA LEU A 38 -11.41 5.39 0.36
C LEU A 38 -11.34 5.45 1.89
N ALA A 39 -12.36 5.98 2.56
CA ALA A 39 -12.42 5.99 4.02
C ALA A 39 -12.46 4.56 4.60
N GLY A 40 -13.28 3.68 4.00
CA GLY A 40 -13.37 2.26 4.37
C GLY A 40 -12.05 1.52 4.13
N LEU A 41 -11.45 1.71 2.95
CA LEU A 41 -10.15 1.12 2.62
C LEU A 41 -9.07 1.59 3.60
N LEU A 42 -8.91 2.91 3.78
CA LEU A 42 -7.89 3.48 4.67
C LEU A 42 -8.08 3.04 6.13
N GLY A 43 -9.31 2.78 6.56
CA GLY A 43 -9.59 2.21 7.88
C GLY A 43 -9.10 0.76 8.06
N GLY A 44 -8.96 -0.01 6.98
CA GLY A 44 -8.40 -1.37 6.98
C GLY A 44 -6.90 -1.43 6.75
N LEU A 45 -6.31 -0.40 6.16
CA LEU A 45 -4.86 -0.23 6.08
C LEU A 45 -4.31 0.15 7.49
N PRO A 46 -3.05 -0.08 7.83
CA PRO A 46 -2.48 0.07 9.17
C PRO A 46 -2.49 1.52 9.65
N LEU A 47 -2.86 1.69 10.92
CA LEU A 47 -2.66 2.93 11.67
C LEU A 47 -1.79 2.72 12.91
N SER A 48 -1.30 1.50 13.17
CA SER A 48 -0.42 1.24 14.31
C SER A 48 0.99 1.77 14.03
N PRO A 49 1.70 2.33 15.03
CA PRO A 49 3.12 2.67 14.92
C PRO A 49 3.99 1.47 14.48
N ASP A 50 3.52 0.26 14.81
CA ASP A 50 4.14 -1.00 14.44
C ASP A 50 3.79 -1.47 13.02
N GLY A 51 3.00 -0.68 12.27
CA GLY A 51 2.64 -0.88 10.86
C GLY A 51 1.97 -2.22 10.58
N VAL A 52 1.28 -2.77 11.58
CA VAL A 52 0.42 -3.96 11.43
C VAL A 52 -0.95 -3.49 10.98
N SER A 53 -1.39 -4.00 9.82
CA SER A 53 -2.72 -3.72 9.29
C SER A 53 -3.80 -4.16 10.29
N ALA A 54 -4.85 -3.37 10.41
CA ALA A 54 -6.01 -3.74 11.21
C ALA A 54 -6.73 -4.98 10.64
N ASP A 55 -6.51 -5.29 9.36
CA ASP A 55 -7.04 -6.44 8.65
C ASP A 55 -5.91 -7.29 8.01
N PRO A 56 -5.63 -8.49 8.55
CA PRO A 56 -4.64 -9.41 7.97
C PRO A 56 -4.84 -9.73 6.48
N ALA A 57 -6.07 -9.65 5.97
CA ALA A 57 -6.36 -9.88 4.56
C ALA A 57 -5.70 -8.83 3.65
N MET A 58 -5.65 -7.57 4.09
CA MET A 58 -5.05 -6.46 3.31
C MET A 58 -3.55 -6.66 3.08
N MET A 59 -2.83 -7.28 4.02
CA MET A 59 -1.42 -7.65 3.82
C MET A 59 -1.27 -8.80 2.83
N GLY A 60 -2.19 -9.77 2.86
CA GLY A 60 -2.23 -10.87 1.89
C GLY A 60 -2.44 -10.36 0.46
N ASP A 61 -3.42 -9.49 0.26
CA ASP A 61 -3.71 -8.89 -1.05
C ASP A 61 -2.54 -8.04 -1.56
N TRP A 62 -1.80 -7.39 -0.67
CA TRP A 62 -0.58 -6.68 -1.06
C TRP A 62 0.54 -7.60 -1.51
N LEU A 63 0.77 -8.71 -0.79
CA LEU A 63 1.78 -9.69 -1.17
C LEU A 63 1.48 -10.29 -2.56
N ASP A 64 0.20 -10.57 -2.84
CA ASP A 64 -0.26 -11.01 -4.16
C ASP A 64 0.03 -9.95 -5.24
N ALA A 65 -0.21 -8.66 -4.94
CA ALA A 65 0.11 -7.56 -5.86
C ALA A 65 1.63 -7.42 -6.12
N VAL A 66 2.46 -7.53 -5.08
CA VAL A 66 3.92 -7.51 -5.20
C VAL A 66 4.40 -8.67 -6.06
N ALA A 67 3.88 -9.88 -5.84
CA ALA A 67 4.22 -11.06 -6.63
C ALA A 67 3.81 -10.89 -8.11
N ALA A 68 2.62 -10.35 -8.37
CA ALA A 68 2.13 -10.12 -9.72
C ALA A 68 2.98 -9.12 -10.52
N VAL A 69 3.48 -8.07 -9.87
CA VAL A 69 4.28 -7.01 -10.53
C VAL A 69 5.75 -7.41 -10.67
N THR A 70 6.33 -8.04 -9.66
CA THR A 70 7.78 -8.27 -9.60
C THR A 70 8.19 -9.70 -9.98
N GLY A 71 7.22 -10.63 -10.05
CA GLY A 71 7.48 -12.08 -10.12
C GLY A 71 8.15 -12.64 -8.86
N LYS A 72 8.26 -11.83 -7.78
CA LYS A 72 8.94 -12.15 -6.53
C LYS A 72 8.02 -11.84 -5.36
N GLY A 73 7.52 -12.87 -4.70
CA GLY A 73 6.69 -12.74 -3.51
C GLY A 73 6.25 -14.12 -3.02
N PRO A 74 5.80 -14.25 -1.77
CA PRO A 74 5.15 -15.47 -1.34
C PRO A 74 3.85 -15.61 -2.15
N SER A 75 3.87 -16.46 -3.18
CA SER A 75 2.62 -16.97 -3.77
C SER A 75 1.84 -17.65 -2.64
N LYS A 76 0.52 -17.45 -2.59
CA LYS A 76 -0.34 -18.34 -1.80
C LYS A 76 0.08 -19.79 -2.08
N LEU A 77 0.46 -20.50 -1.01
CA LEU A 77 0.52 -21.96 -0.97
C LEU A 77 -0.90 -22.52 -1.08
#